data_AF-H6CAZ6-F1
#
_entry.id   AF-H6CAZ6-F1
#
_cell.length_a   1.000
_cell.length_b   1.000
_cell.length_c   1.000
_cell.angle_alpha   90.00
_cell.angle_beta   90.00
_cell.angle_gamma   90.00
#
_symmetry.space_group_name_H-M   'P 1'
#
loop_
_entity.id
_entity.type
_entity.pdbx_description
1 polymer ?
#
loop_
_entity_poly.entity_id
_entity_poly.type
_entity_poly.pdbx_seq_one_letter_code
_entity_poly.pdbx_strand_id
1 'polypeptide(L)'
;MLTEHWLNRIDCFVRRFLDEEGFTTTLLVEVLCHAQTVQKTDLMEHLLPAILHPAVSSFQLQQFSSRRKHDSCSSEDYPFSSWPQYDWLDQTGEQDAAVVMSLYRHLAKDSLNIAGQLLTKIANDIATIHDDDLNTFIIPLLREMIDITILQPAEASRFYFEAISTYIKRKVGRGPPKRRRWQLQWQIKAHQAQSSLRSLPETQLRQCLGDARYLDLMELRNVRVQSKEEPIPSGMEGKPTQLSGPVARERKRE
;
A
#
# COMPACT_ATOMS: atom_id res chain seq x y z
N MET A 1 -29.74 30.03 8.59
CA MET A 1 -29.21 28.66 8.83
C MET A 1 -28.79 27.94 7.55
N LEU A 2 -29.59 27.93 6.46
CA LEU A 2 -29.16 27.33 5.18
C LEU A 2 -27.96 28.03 4.51
N THR A 3 -27.82 29.34 4.70
CA THR A 3 -26.77 30.17 4.07
C THR A 3 -25.40 30.02 4.74
N GLU A 4 -25.33 29.94 6.07
CA GLU A 4 -24.07 29.69 6.79
C GLU A 4 -23.53 28.30 6.50
N HIS A 5 -24.42 27.30 6.41
CA HIS A 5 -24.04 25.95 6.04
C HIS A 5 -23.44 25.92 4.63
N TRP A 6 -24.09 26.56 3.67
CA TRP A 6 -23.58 26.67 2.29
C TRP A 6 -22.25 27.43 2.19
N LEU A 7 -22.08 28.50 2.96
CA LEU A 7 -20.84 29.27 3.00
C LEU A 7 -19.69 28.44 3.59
N ASN A 8 -19.93 27.68 4.65
CA ASN A 8 -18.92 26.77 5.21
C ASN A 8 -18.54 25.67 4.22
N ARG A 9 -19.50 25.14 3.46
CA ARG A 9 -19.22 24.13 2.41
C ARG A 9 -18.38 24.71 1.27
N ILE A 10 -18.71 25.92 0.80
CA ILE A 10 -17.91 26.62 -0.22
C ILE A 10 -16.51 26.94 0.32
N ASP A 11 -16.39 27.38 1.57
CA ASP A 11 -15.10 27.68 2.20
C ASP A 11 -14.23 26.42 2.33
N CYS A 12 -14.79 25.27 2.73
CA CYS A 12 -14.09 23.99 2.75
C CYS A 12 -13.65 23.56 1.34
N PHE A 13 -14.51 23.69 0.33
CA PHE A 13 -14.15 23.40 -1.06
C PHE A 13 -13.02 24.31 -1.55
N VAL A 14 -13.16 25.63 -1.39
CA VAL A 14 -12.18 26.63 -1.84
C VAL A 14 -10.85 26.48 -1.10
N ARG A 15 -10.86 26.16 0.20
CA ARG A 15 -9.63 25.92 0.99
C ARG A 15 -8.74 24.81 0.42
N ARG A 16 -9.29 23.81 -0.27
CA ARG A 16 -8.50 22.78 -0.95
C ARG A 16 -7.69 23.31 -2.14
N PHE A 17 -8.10 24.45 -2.68
CA PHE A 17 -7.45 25.14 -3.80
C PHE A 17 -6.57 26.31 -3.34
N LEU A 18 -6.59 26.67 -2.05
CA LEU A 18 -5.80 27.79 -1.51
C LEU A 18 -4.37 27.41 -1.10
N ASP A 19 -4.10 26.12 -0.91
CA ASP A 19 -2.75 25.61 -0.71
C ASP A 19 -2.10 25.30 -2.08
N GLU A 20 -1.01 25.99 -2.43
CA GLU A 20 -0.35 25.82 -3.73
C GLU A 20 0.10 24.37 -3.99
N GLU A 21 0.50 23.65 -2.94
CA GLU A 21 0.94 22.25 -3.04
C GLU A 21 -0.24 21.28 -3.23
N GLY A 22 -1.43 21.67 -2.76
CA GLY A 22 -2.68 20.91 -2.85
C GLY A 22 -3.56 21.28 -4.05
N PHE A 23 -3.41 22.49 -4.61
CA PHE A 23 -4.23 23.02 -5.70
C PHE A 23 -4.15 22.14 -6.94
N THR A 24 -2.93 21.85 -7.40
CA THR A 24 -2.72 21.09 -8.64
C THR A 24 -3.22 19.66 -8.50
N THR A 25 -2.97 19.00 -7.36
CA THR A 25 -3.45 17.64 -7.16
C THR A 25 -4.96 17.58 -6.96
N THR A 26 -5.54 18.55 -6.24
CA THR A 26 -7.00 18.67 -6.09
C THR A 26 -7.67 18.93 -7.43
N LEU A 27 -7.16 19.87 -8.23
CA LEU A 27 -7.67 20.19 -9.56
C LEU A 27 -7.55 18.99 -10.50
N LEU A 28 -6.40 18.30 -10.48
CA LEU A 28 -6.20 17.09 -11.26
C LEU A 28 -7.22 16.02 -10.90
N VAL A 29 -7.41 15.78 -9.60
CA VAL A 29 -8.35 14.79 -9.08
C VAL A 29 -9.78 15.09 -9.54
N GLU A 30 -10.23 16.33 -9.41
CA GLU A 30 -11.55 16.76 -9.88
C GLU A 30 -11.69 16.59 -11.40
N VAL A 31 -10.67 16.99 -12.16
CA VAL A 31 -10.63 16.85 -13.63
C VAL A 31 -10.71 15.37 -14.04
N LEU A 32 -9.98 14.48 -13.36
CA LEU A 32 -10.00 13.04 -13.66
C LEU A 32 -11.33 12.39 -13.29
N CYS A 33 -11.91 12.73 -12.14
CA CYS A 33 -13.22 12.23 -11.74
C CYS A 33 -14.34 12.76 -12.68
N HIS A 34 -14.22 14.01 -13.12
CA HIS A 34 -15.11 14.57 -14.13
C HIS A 34 -14.96 13.87 -15.49
N ALA A 35 -13.72 13.58 -15.91
CA ALA A 35 -13.45 12.85 -17.16
C ALA A 35 -13.98 11.39 -17.15
N GLN A 36 -14.06 10.76 -15.97
CA GLN A 36 -14.70 9.45 -15.83
C GLN A 36 -16.24 9.51 -15.91
N THR A 37 -16.85 10.65 -15.57
CA THR A 37 -18.32 10.80 -15.49
C THR A 37 -18.93 11.48 -16.71
N VAL A 38 -18.18 12.33 -17.43
CA VAL A 38 -18.69 13.12 -18.57
C VAL A 38 -17.98 12.74 -19.87
N GLN A 39 -18.76 12.33 -20.86
CA GLN A 39 -18.33 11.76 -22.15
C GLN A 39 -17.75 12.78 -23.16
N LYS A 40 -17.37 14.01 -22.75
CA LYS A 40 -17.01 15.11 -23.67
C LYS A 40 -15.54 15.55 -23.52
N THR A 41 -14.78 15.43 -24.61
CA THR A 41 -13.31 15.31 -24.61
C THR A 41 -12.51 16.54 -25.05
N ASP A 42 -13.11 17.60 -25.61
CA ASP A 42 -12.28 18.69 -26.19
C ASP A 42 -11.55 19.57 -25.15
N LEU A 43 -12.20 19.89 -24.04
CA LEU A 43 -11.59 20.72 -22.98
C LEU A 43 -10.47 19.96 -22.24
N MET A 44 -10.63 18.63 -22.15
CA MET A 44 -9.72 17.72 -21.46
C MET A 44 -8.40 17.56 -22.21
N GLU A 45 -8.44 17.50 -23.54
CA GLU A 45 -7.23 17.39 -24.38
C GLU A 45 -6.27 18.59 -24.22
N HIS A 46 -6.80 19.77 -23.89
CA HIS A 46 -6.01 21.00 -23.80
C HIS A 46 -5.55 21.31 -22.36
N LEU A 47 -6.39 21.00 -21.36
CA LEU A 47 -6.08 21.27 -19.95
C LEU A 47 -5.25 20.18 -19.28
N LEU A 48 -5.48 18.90 -19.61
CA LEU A 48 -4.75 17.80 -18.94
C LEU A 48 -3.24 17.94 -19.11
N PRO A 49 -2.68 18.10 -20.32
CA PRO A 49 -1.22 18.12 -20.49
C PRO A 49 -0.53 19.22 -19.66
N ALA A 50 -1.18 20.39 -19.52
CA ALA A 50 -0.66 21.52 -18.76
C ALA A 50 -0.70 21.29 -17.24
N ILE A 51 -1.65 20.49 -16.73
CA ILE A 51 -1.85 20.21 -15.30
C ILE A 51 -1.11 18.93 -14.88
N LEU A 52 -1.04 17.94 -15.77
CA LEU A 52 -0.54 16.60 -15.50
C LEU A 52 0.93 16.59 -15.08
N HIS A 53 1.79 17.33 -15.77
CA HIS A 53 3.22 17.33 -15.47
C HIS A 53 3.53 17.97 -14.09
N PRO A 54 3.00 19.17 -13.77
CA PRO A 54 3.07 19.70 -12.40
C PRO A 54 2.45 18.76 -11.36
N ALA A 55 1.32 18.13 -11.67
CA ALA A 55 0.63 17.25 -10.72
C ALA A 55 1.44 16.00 -10.37
N VAL A 56 2.25 15.46 -11.29
CA VAL A 56 3.16 14.35 -10.97
C VAL A 56 4.20 14.79 -9.95
N SER A 57 4.65 16.05 -9.98
CA SER A 57 5.63 16.56 -9.02
C SER A 57 5.06 16.73 -7.60
N SER A 58 3.77 17.05 -7.46
CA SER A 58 3.05 17.16 -6.19
C SER A 58 2.27 15.89 -5.80
N PHE A 59 2.33 14.83 -6.63
CA PHE A 59 1.58 13.60 -6.40
C PHE A 59 1.94 12.98 -5.05
N GLN A 60 0.91 12.68 -4.26
CA GLN A 60 0.99 11.91 -3.03
C GLN A 60 -0.12 10.85 -3.03
N LEU A 61 0.24 9.57 -2.98
CA LEU A 61 -0.74 8.48 -3.06
C LEU A 61 -1.80 8.56 -1.95
N GLN A 62 -1.40 9.00 -0.75
CA GLN A 62 -2.28 9.17 0.42
C GLN A 62 -3.43 10.17 0.21
N GLN A 63 -3.33 11.09 -0.75
CA GLN A 63 -4.42 12.03 -1.07
C GLN A 63 -5.61 11.33 -1.75
N PHE A 64 -5.36 10.16 -2.35
CA PHE A 64 -6.37 9.38 -3.05
C PHE A 64 -7.06 8.37 -2.14
N SER A 65 -6.50 8.06 -0.95
CA SER A 65 -7.14 7.13 0.00
C SER A 65 -8.39 7.74 0.63
N SER A 66 -9.51 6.99 0.59
CA SER A 66 -10.79 7.33 1.20
C SER A 66 -10.74 7.71 2.69
N ARG A 67 -9.79 7.18 3.44
CA ARG A 67 -9.69 7.51 4.87
C ARG A 67 -9.23 8.93 5.14
N ARG A 68 -8.26 9.43 4.38
CA ARG A 68 -7.82 10.84 4.50
C ARG A 68 -8.96 11.80 4.14
N LYS A 69 -9.89 11.35 3.28
CA LYS A 69 -11.11 12.08 2.90
C LYS A 69 -12.08 12.17 4.08
N HIS A 70 -12.31 11.05 4.78
CA HIS A 70 -13.21 10.98 5.94
C HIS A 70 -12.72 11.79 7.15
N ASP A 71 -11.41 11.84 7.38
CA ASP A 71 -10.85 12.61 8.52
C ASP A 71 -10.92 14.13 8.32
N SER A 72 -11.18 14.61 7.10
CA SER A 72 -11.08 16.04 6.77
C SER A 72 -12.41 16.71 6.38
N CYS A 73 -13.42 16.00 5.87
CA CYS A 73 -14.77 16.56 5.61
C CYS A 73 -15.78 15.47 5.19
N SER A 74 -17.07 15.72 5.41
CA SER A 74 -18.15 14.89 4.89
C SER A 74 -18.36 15.14 3.38
N SER A 75 -18.90 14.17 2.64
CA SER A 75 -19.24 14.34 1.21
C SER A 75 -20.19 15.52 0.96
N GLU A 76 -20.95 15.92 1.97
CA GLU A 76 -21.83 17.07 1.92
C GLU A 76 -21.07 18.41 1.85
N ASP A 77 -19.79 18.43 2.23
CA ASP A 77 -18.95 19.61 2.27
C ASP A 77 -18.33 19.99 0.91
N TYR A 78 -18.59 19.19 -0.13
CA TYR A 78 -18.01 19.35 -1.47
C TYR A 78 -19.07 19.37 -2.58
N PRO A 79 -19.92 20.40 -2.64
CA PRO A 79 -21.11 20.42 -3.49
C PRO A 79 -20.83 20.41 -5.01
N PHE A 80 -19.59 20.68 -5.43
CA PHE A 80 -19.18 20.73 -6.83
C PHE A 80 -18.18 19.64 -7.22
N SER A 81 -17.82 18.77 -6.26
CA SER A 81 -16.85 17.73 -6.53
C SER A 81 -17.47 16.65 -7.41
N SER A 82 -16.76 16.27 -8.47
CA SER A 82 -17.12 15.08 -9.27
C SER A 82 -16.63 13.79 -8.61
N TRP A 83 -16.13 13.87 -7.36
CA TRP A 83 -15.80 12.69 -6.59
C TRP A 83 -16.97 11.75 -6.44
N PRO A 84 -16.70 10.44 -6.39
CA PRO A 84 -17.74 9.47 -6.09
C PRO A 84 -18.44 9.86 -4.78
N GLN A 85 -19.76 10.06 -4.85
CA GLN A 85 -20.59 10.22 -3.66
C GLN A 85 -20.58 8.87 -2.93
N TYR A 86 -19.98 8.84 -1.74
CA TYR A 86 -19.79 7.60 -0.99
C TYR A 86 -21.07 7.20 -0.26
N ASP A 87 -21.92 6.42 -0.91
CA ASP A 87 -22.89 5.58 -0.24
C ASP A 87 -22.25 4.21 0.03
N TRP A 88 -21.78 4.02 1.27
CA TRP A 88 -21.35 2.76 1.90
C TRP A 88 -19.93 2.21 1.56
N LEU A 89 -19.33 1.61 2.60
CA LEU A 89 -17.89 1.36 2.82
C LEU A 89 -17.18 0.37 1.86
N ASP A 90 -17.90 -0.40 1.04
CA ASP A 90 -17.31 -1.61 0.43
C ASP A 90 -16.63 -1.42 -0.94
N GLN A 91 -16.84 -0.29 -1.64
CA GLN A 91 -16.24 -0.05 -2.98
C GLN A 91 -15.27 1.14 -3.05
N THR A 92 -14.99 1.78 -1.92
CA THR A 92 -14.27 3.06 -1.89
C THR A 92 -12.86 2.97 -2.49
N GLY A 93 -12.11 1.91 -2.15
CA GLY A 93 -10.73 1.76 -2.61
C GLY A 93 -10.59 1.28 -4.06
N GLU A 94 -11.59 0.64 -4.66
CA GLU A 94 -11.58 0.30 -6.10
C GLU A 94 -11.74 1.56 -6.96
N GLN A 95 -12.64 2.47 -6.56
CA GLN A 95 -12.82 3.75 -7.24
C GLN A 95 -11.58 4.64 -7.10
N ASP A 96 -11.01 4.71 -5.90
CA ASP A 96 -9.77 5.44 -5.65
C ASP A 96 -8.62 4.89 -6.52
N ALA A 97 -8.50 3.56 -6.62
CA ALA A 97 -7.54 2.88 -7.49
C ALA A 97 -7.76 3.21 -8.97
N ALA A 98 -9.02 3.21 -9.42
CA ALA A 98 -9.38 3.56 -10.80
C ALA A 98 -9.00 5.00 -11.16
N VAL A 99 -9.12 5.95 -10.24
CA VAL A 99 -8.68 7.35 -10.45
C VAL A 99 -7.16 7.42 -10.66
N VAL A 100 -6.38 6.74 -9.81
CA VAL A 100 -4.91 6.67 -9.95
C VAL A 100 -4.52 5.98 -11.26
N MET A 101 -5.23 4.93 -11.67
CA MET A 101 -4.99 4.26 -12.94
C MET A 101 -5.35 5.14 -14.14
N SER A 102 -6.45 5.89 -14.07
CA SER A 102 -6.81 6.89 -15.08
C SER A 102 -5.71 7.93 -15.24
N LEU A 103 -5.15 8.45 -14.14
CA LEU A 103 -4.01 9.37 -14.19
C LEU A 103 -2.83 8.75 -14.95
N TYR A 104 -2.44 7.54 -14.58
CA TYR A 104 -1.36 6.83 -15.25
C TYR A 104 -1.63 6.66 -16.74
N ARG A 105 -2.84 6.22 -17.14
CA ARG A 105 -3.18 6.02 -18.56
C ARG A 105 -3.11 7.31 -19.36
N HIS A 106 -3.54 8.44 -18.81
CA HIS A 106 -3.42 9.73 -19.49
C HIS A 106 -1.96 10.14 -19.65
N LEU A 107 -1.16 10.02 -18.59
CA LEU A 107 0.28 10.28 -18.68
C LEU A 107 0.98 9.35 -19.66
N ALA A 108 0.61 8.07 -19.72
CA ALA A 108 1.23 7.09 -20.61
C ALA A 108 0.93 7.36 -22.08
N LYS A 109 -0.21 8.00 -22.41
CA LYS A 109 -0.51 8.45 -23.77
C LYS A 109 0.42 9.56 -24.23
N ASP A 110 0.74 10.48 -23.33
CA ASP A 110 1.54 11.66 -23.66
C ASP A 110 3.05 11.41 -23.49
N SER A 111 3.46 10.77 -22.39
CA SER A 111 4.85 10.51 -22.03
C SER A 111 5.02 9.34 -21.07
N LEU A 112 5.50 8.22 -21.61
CA LEU A 112 5.88 7.03 -20.83
C LEU A 112 6.97 7.31 -19.79
N ASN A 113 7.84 8.30 -20.02
CA ASN A 113 8.85 8.68 -19.04
C ASN A 113 8.21 9.29 -17.78
N ILE A 114 7.27 10.23 -17.96
CA ILE A 114 6.57 10.87 -16.84
C ILE A 114 5.65 9.85 -16.15
N ALA A 115 4.98 8.98 -16.91
CA ALA A 115 4.20 7.88 -16.37
C ALA A 115 5.05 6.92 -15.50
N GLY A 116 6.27 6.58 -15.95
CA GLY A 116 7.23 5.79 -15.17
C GLY A 116 7.69 6.48 -13.88
N GLN A 117 7.83 7.81 -13.88
CA GLN A 117 8.12 8.58 -12.66
C GLN A 117 6.95 8.50 -11.67
N LEU A 118 5.71 8.59 -12.15
CA LEU A 118 4.53 8.39 -11.32
C LEU A 118 4.51 6.99 -10.68
N LEU A 119 4.82 5.93 -11.44
CA LEU A 119 4.89 4.57 -10.87
C LEU A 119 5.92 4.47 -9.74
N THR A 120 7.07 5.11 -9.91
CA THR A 120 8.11 5.16 -8.87
C THR A 120 7.59 5.87 -7.62
N LYS A 121 6.87 6.99 -7.78
CA LYS A 121 6.25 7.70 -6.66
C LYS A 121 5.19 6.86 -5.95
N ILE A 122 4.28 6.24 -6.69
CA ILE A 122 3.25 5.37 -6.13
C ILE A 122 3.90 4.25 -5.30
N ALA A 123 4.91 3.56 -5.85
CA ALA A 123 5.59 2.49 -5.13
C ALA A 123 6.24 2.97 -3.81
N ASN A 124 6.85 4.16 -3.82
CA ASN A 124 7.46 4.75 -2.63
C ASN A 124 6.41 5.17 -1.58
N ASP A 125 5.31 5.78 -2.02
CA ASP A 125 4.26 6.30 -1.14
C ASP A 125 3.43 5.20 -0.48
N ILE A 126 3.44 3.96 -0.97
CA ILE A 126 2.82 2.82 -0.26
C ILE A 126 3.36 2.69 1.17
N ALA A 127 4.58 3.16 1.43
CA ALA A 127 5.16 3.18 2.78
C ALA A 127 4.44 4.12 3.75
N THR A 128 3.71 5.14 3.27
CA THR A 128 3.07 6.19 4.09
C THR A 128 1.56 5.98 4.28
N ILE A 129 0.93 5.11 3.49
CA ILE A 129 -0.51 4.80 3.54
C ILE A 129 -0.94 4.26 4.91
N HIS A 130 -2.14 4.52 5.39
CA HIS A 130 -2.56 3.97 6.68
C HIS A 130 -2.71 2.44 6.62
N ASP A 131 -2.40 1.73 7.72
CA ASP A 131 -2.46 0.27 7.78
C ASP A 131 -3.82 -0.34 7.38
N ASP A 132 -4.96 0.31 7.67
CA ASP A 132 -6.28 -0.20 7.29
C ASP A 132 -6.51 -0.08 5.78
N ASP A 133 -5.88 0.89 5.12
CA ASP A 133 -6.00 1.15 3.69
C ASP A 133 -5.13 0.23 2.83
N LEU A 134 -4.15 -0.46 3.45
CA LEU A 134 -3.25 -1.36 2.73
C LEU A 134 -4.02 -2.49 1.99
N ASN A 135 -5.14 -2.98 2.55
CA ASN A 135 -5.93 -4.00 1.85
C ASN A 135 -7.04 -3.41 1.00
N THR A 136 -7.69 -2.35 1.50
CA THR A 136 -8.87 -1.78 0.85
C THR A 136 -8.51 -0.93 -0.36
N PHE A 137 -7.30 -0.35 -0.41
CA PHE A 137 -6.87 0.52 -1.51
C PHE A 137 -5.66 -0.02 -2.29
N ILE A 138 -4.60 -0.48 -1.62
CA ILE A 138 -3.38 -0.91 -2.34
C ILE A 138 -3.58 -2.19 -3.14
N ILE A 139 -4.36 -3.16 -2.64
CA ILE A 139 -4.63 -4.39 -3.39
C ILE A 139 -5.46 -4.10 -4.66
N PRO A 140 -6.57 -3.34 -4.60
CA PRO A 140 -7.26 -2.87 -5.80
C PRO A 140 -6.36 -2.09 -6.74
N LEU A 141 -5.53 -1.18 -6.24
CA LEU A 141 -4.59 -0.41 -7.07
C LEU A 141 -3.65 -1.30 -7.86
N LEU A 142 -3.02 -2.29 -7.20
CA LEU A 142 -2.14 -3.24 -7.86
C LEU A 142 -2.87 -4.09 -8.92
N ARG A 143 -4.16 -4.37 -8.71
CA ARG A 143 -4.99 -5.09 -9.69
C ARG A 143 -5.33 -4.23 -10.90
N GLU A 144 -5.82 -3.01 -10.67
CA GLU A 144 -6.19 -2.06 -11.74
C GLU A 144 -5.00 -1.68 -12.62
N MET A 145 -3.81 -1.64 -12.03
CA MET A 145 -2.56 -1.29 -12.70
C MET A 145 -1.95 -2.41 -13.56
N ILE A 146 -2.66 -3.52 -13.79
CA ILE A 146 -2.08 -4.66 -14.52
C ILE A 146 -1.69 -4.33 -15.96
N ASP A 147 -2.38 -3.38 -16.60
CA ASP A 147 -2.10 -2.97 -17.99
C ASP A 147 -0.71 -2.32 -18.15
N ILE A 148 -0.09 -1.83 -17.06
CA ILE A 148 1.29 -1.34 -17.09
C ILE A 148 2.24 -2.43 -17.60
N THR A 149 1.99 -3.69 -17.26
CA THR A 149 2.84 -4.83 -17.67
C THR A 149 2.94 -4.96 -19.19
N ILE A 150 1.94 -4.45 -19.93
CA ILE A 150 1.90 -4.42 -21.39
C ILE A 150 2.57 -3.15 -21.91
N LEU A 151 2.29 -2.00 -21.29
CA LEU A 151 2.74 -0.69 -21.78
C LEU A 151 4.20 -0.38 -21.47
N GLN A 152 4.69 -0.76 -20.29
CA GLN A 152 6.04 -0.47 -19.78
C GLN A 152 6.57 -1.64 -18.94
N PRO A 153 6.98 -2.77 -19.57
CA PRO A 153 7.30 -4.00 -18.84
C PRO A 153 8.43 -3.86 -17.81
N ALA A 154 9.45 -3.06 -18.10
CA ALA A 154 10.59 -2.87 -17.20
C ALA A 154 10.19 -2.06 -15.95
N GLU A 155 9.46 -0.97 -16.14
CA GLU A 155 8.93 -0.12 -15.08
C GLU A 155 7.86 -0.87 -14.28
N ALA A 156 7.02 -1.67 -14.93
CA ALA A 156 6.04 -2.54 -14.27
C ALA A 156 6.74 -3.52 -13.33
N SER A 157 7.83 -4.16 -13.77
CA SER A 157 8.56 -5.13 -12.96
C SER A 157 9.10 -4.49 -11.69
N ARG A 158 9.70 -3.30 -11.82
CA ARG A 158 10.19 -2.52 -10.69
C ARG A 158 9.06 -2.08 -9.77
N PHE A 159 7.97 -1.54 -10.35
CA PHE A 159 6.79 -1.08 -9.62
C PHE A 159 6.19 -2.21 -8.77
N TYR A 160 5.84 -3.35 -9.38
CA TYR A 160 5.23 -4.46 -8.68
C TYR A 160 6.14 -5.06 -7.62
N PHE A 161 7.44 -5.18 -7.90
CA PHE A 161 8.39 -5.69 -6.91
C PHE A 161 8.45 -4.79 -5.67
N GLU A 162 8.64 -3.48 -5.85
CA GLU A 162 8.75 -2.53 -4.75
C GLU A 162 7.43 -2.39 -3.98
N ALA A 163 6.31 -2.28 -4.69
CA ALA A 163 4.99 -2.12 -4.09
C ALA A 163 4.59 -3.35 -3.26
N ILE A 164 4.72 -4.55 -3.82
CA ILE A 164 4.37 -5.80 -3.11
C ILE A 164 5.35 -6.04 -1.95
N SER A 165 6.64 -5.79 -2.14
CA SER A 165 7.65 -5.92 -1.08
C SER A 165 7.35 -4.99 0.10
N THR A 166 7.00 -3.74 -0.18
CA THR A 166 6.61 -2.74 0.84
C THR A 166 5.32 -3.14 1.53
N TYR A 167 4.30 -3.56 0.78
CA TYR A 167 3.05 -4.09 1.33
C TYR A 167 3.29 -5.26 2.29
N ILE A 168 4.09 -6.26 1.88
CA ILE A 168 4.43 -7.43 2.72
C ILE A 168 5.15 -6.97 4.00
N LYS A 169 6.18 -6.14 3.88
CA LYS A 169 6.94 -5.63 5.03
C LYS A 169 6.04 -4.94 6.04
N ARG A 170 5.05 -4.18 5.57
CA ARG A 170 4.12 -3.45 6.43
C ARG A 170 3.05 -4.35 7.05
N LYS A 171 2.40 -5.21 6.25
CA LYS A 171 1.32 -6.08 6.75
C LYS A 171 1.84 -7.20 7.65
N VAL A 172 2.95 -7.83 7.28
CA VAL A 172 3.47 -9.01 7.97
C VAL A 172 4.51 -8.64 9.03
N GLY A 173 5.31 -7.60 8.78
CA GLY A 173 6.45 -7.24 9.61
C GLY A 173 7.68 -8.12 9.33
N ARG A 174 8.76 -7.88 10.07
CA ARG A 174 9.97 -8.72 10.02
C ARG A 174 9.65 -10.12 10.54
N GLY A 175 10.42 -11.11 10.07
CA GLY A 175 10.15 -12.55 10.16
C GLY A 175 9.70 -13.13 11.51
N PRO A 176 9.33 -14.43 11.52
CA PRO A 176 8.61 -15.02 12.64
C PRO A 176 9.39 -14.83 13.95
N PRO A 177 8.79 -14.19 14.96
CA PRO A 177 9.45 -13.94 16.23
C PRO A 177 9.64 -15.24 17.02
N LYS A 178 10.69 -15.32 17.84
CA LYS A 178 11.08 -16.54 18.60
C LYS A 178 10.03 -16.99 19.63
N ARG A 179 9.09 -16.12 20.04
CA ARG A 179 8.07 -16.43 21.06
C ARG A 179 6.81 -17.00 20.41
N ARG A 180 6.33 -18.15 20.88
CA ARG A 180 5.14 -18.87 20.34
C ARG A 180 3.91 -17.97 20.09
N ARG A 181 3.50 -17.15 21.06
CA ARG A 181 2.34 -16.25 20.91
C ARG A 181 2.49 -15.25 19.75
N TRP A 182 3.71 -14.74 19.58
CA TRP A 182 4.03 -13.77 18.54
C TRP A 182 4.20 -14.45 17.18
N GLN A 183 4.70 -15.69 17.17
CA GLN A 183 4.79 -16.52 15.97
C GLN A 183 3.40 -16.81 15.38
N LEU A 184 2.41 -17.09 16.24
CA LEU A 184 1.03 -17.29 15.80
C LEU A 184 0.44 -16.03 15.17
N GLN A 185 0.64 -14.86 15.79
CA GLN A 185 0.19 -13.58 15.21
C GLN A 185 0.86 -13.28 13.87
N TRP A 186 2.16 -13.57 13.75
CA TRP A 186 2.90 -13.43 12.50
C TRP A 186 2.33 -14.36 11.42
N GLN A 187 2.04 -15.61 11.75
CA GLN A 187 1.45 -16.58 10.80
C GLN A 187 0.07 -16.13 10.31
N ILE A 188 -0.77 -15.56 11.20
CA ILE A 188 -2.08 -15.02 10.82
C ILE A 188 -1.89 -13.86 9.82
N LYS A 189 -1.01 -12.90 10.12
CA LYS A 189 -0.72 -11.78 9.23
C LYS A 189 -0.14 -12.22 7.89
N ALA A 190 0.78 -13.19 7.91
CA ALA A 190 1.37 -13.79 6.73
C ALA A 190 0.30 -14.45 5.84
N HIS A 191 -0.58 -15.26 6.43
CA HIS A 191 -1.67 -15.90 5.71
C HIS A 191 -2.64 -14.87 5.10
N GLN A 192 -3.01 -13.83 5.86
CA GLN A 192 -3.85 -12.75 5.36
C GLN A 192 -3.21 -12.02 4.16
N ALA A 193 -1.93 -11.63 4.28
CA ALA A 193 -1.22 -10.96 3.19
C ALA A 193 -1.12 -11.85 1.93
N GLN A 194 -0.81 -13.14 2.09
CA GLN A 194 -0.77 -14.09 0.98
C GLN A 194 -2.15 -14.26 0.32
N SER A 195 -3.20 -14.37 1.13
CA SER A 195 -4.58 -14.45 0.62
C SER A 195 -4.94 -13.23 -0.23
N SER A 196 -4.60 -12.02 0.24
CA SER A 196 -4.83 -10.78 -0.50
C SER A 196 -4.01 -10.73 -1.80
N LEU A 197 -2.72 -11.07 -1.75
CA LEU A 197 -1.83 -11.03 -2.92
C LEU A 197 -2.20 -12.07 -4.00
N ARG A 198 -2.74 -13.22 -3.61
CA ARG A 198 -3.26 -14.23 -4.55
C ARG A 198 -4.47 -13.76 -5.35
N SER A 199 -5.10 -12.66 -4.94
CA SER A 199 -6.18 -12.05 -5.70
C SER A 199 -5.68 -11.19 -6.89
N LEU A 200 -4.37 -11.04 -7.05
CA LEU A 200 -3.75 -10.38 -8.18
C LEU A 200 -3.58 -11.34 -9.37
N PRO A 201 -3.55 -10.85 -10.62
CA PRO A 201 -3.42 -11.69 -11.82
C PRO A 201 -2.05 -12.41 -11.88
N GLU A 202 -2.01 -13.69 -11.50
CA GLU A 202 -0.77 -14.47 -11.36
C GLU A 202 0.04 -14.54 -12.67
N THR A 203 -0.60 -14.81 -13.80
CA THR A 203 0.09 -14.97 -15.09
C THR A 203 0.87 -13.72 -15.48
N GLN A 204 0.22 -12.56 -15.40
CA GLN A 204 0.82 -11.27 -15.72
C GLN A 204 1.92 -10.90 -14.72
N LEU A 205 1.71 -11.17 -13.42
CA LEU A 205 2.74 -10.93 -12.41
C LEU A 205 3.97 -11.80 -12.61
N ARG A 206 3.81 -13.08 -12.94
CA ARG A 206 4.94 -13.98 -13.25
C ARG A 206 5.68 -13.54 -14.50
N GLN A 207 4.96 -13.15 -15.55
CA GLN A 207 5.57 -12.64 -16.78
C GLN A 207 6.38 -11.37 -16.52
N CYS A 208 5.87 -10.48 -15.66
CA CYS A 208 6.49 -9.20 -15.34
C CYS A 208 7.68 -9.32 -14.36
N LEU A 209 7.55 -10.15 -13.32
CA LEU A 209 8.56 -10.28 -12.26
C LEU A 209 9.57 -11.39 -12.53
N GLY A 210 9.22 -12.38 -13.35
CA GLY A 210 9.88 -13.67 -13.44
C GLY A 210 9.51 -14.59 -12.28
N ASP A 211 9.55 -15.90 -12.51
CA ASP A 211 9.10 -16.92 -11.54
C ASP A 211 9.83 -16.84 -10.19
N ALA A 212 11.14 -16.63 -10.21
CA ALA A 212 11.94 -16.58 -8.98
C ALA A 212 11.49 -15.42 -8.05
N ARG A 213 11.36 -14.21 -8.59
CA ARG A 213 10.94 -13.03 -7.80
C ARG A 213 9.48 -13.12 -7.38
N TYR A 214 8.62 -13.63 -8.26
CA TYR A 214 7.22 -13.87 -7.93
C TYR A 214 7.10 -14.83 -6.73
N LEU A 215 7.79 -15.96 -6.78
CA LEU A 215 7.79 -16.94 -5.69
C LEU A 215 8.40 -16.36 -4.41
N ASP A 216 9.48 -15.58 -4.49
CA ASP A 216 10.09 -14.95 -3.32
C ASP A 216 9.12 -13.99 -2.60
N LEU A 217 8.29 -13.26 -3.35
CA LEU A 217 7.26 -12.39 -2.79
C LEU A 217 6.08 -13.20 -2.25
N MET A 218 5.55 -14.16 -3.01
CA MET A 218 4.37 -14.94 -2.60
C MET A 218 4.65 -15.86 -1.40
N GLU A 219 5.87 -16.38 -1.29
CA GLU A 219 6.30 -17.20 -0.15
C GLU A 219 6.84 -16.37 1.03
N LEU A 220 6.78 -15.04 0.92
CA LEU A 220 7.23 -14.09 1.93
C LEU A 220 8.72 -14.28 2.32
N ARG A 221 9.54 -14.76 1.38
CA ARG A 221 10.97 -15.02 1.61
C ARG A 221 11.73 -13.72 1.87
N ASN A 222 11.24 -12.60 1.35
CA ASN A 222 11.77 -11.26 1.58
C ASN A 222 11.66 -10.77 3.05
N VAL A 223 10.76 -11.35 3.85
CA VAL A 223 10.60 -11.01 5.27
C VAL A 223 10.96 -12.14 6.23
N ARG A 224 11.13 -13.38 5.73
CA ARG A 224 11.70 -14.47 6.51
C ARG A 224 13.18 -14.17 6.78
N VAL A 225 13.51 -13.92 8.05
CA VAL A 225 14.91 -13.89 8.47
C VAL A 225 15.47 -15.27 8.20
N GLN A 226 16.45 -15.39 7.30
CA GLN A 226 17.28 -16.59 7.25
C GLN A 226 17.97 -16.66 8.61
N SER A 227 17.50 -17.55 9.47
CA SER A 227 18.23 -17.94 10.66
C SER A 227 19.54 -18.56 10.17
N LYS A 228 20.59 -17.75 10.06
CA LYS A 228 21.94 -18.25 10.29
C LYS A 228 21.90 -18.82 11.70
N GLU A 229 21.77 -20.14 11.80
CA GLU A 229 22.20 -20.85 12.99
C GLU A 229 23.67 -20.48 13.18
N GLU A 230 23.95 -19.61 14.15
CA GLU A 230 25.29 -19.52 14.67
C GLU A 230 25.63 -20.91 15.24
N PRO A 231 26.70 -21.57 14.77
CA PRO A 231 27.10 -22.84 15.33
C PRO A 231 27.39 -22.61 16.81
N ILE A 232 26.64 -23.29 17.68
CA ILE A 232 26.96 -23.39 19.10
C ILE A 232 28.42 -23.88 19.16
N PRO A 233 29.35 -23.15 19.81
CA PRO A 233 30.70 -23.65 19.96
C PRO A 233 30.63 -24.91 20.82
N SER A 234 30.77 -26.06 20.15
CA SER A 234 31.01 -27.36 20.77
C SER A 234 32.37 -27.27 21.48
N GLY A 235 32.32 -27.14 22.80
CA GLY A 235 33.54 -26.93 23.58
C GLY A 235 33.30 -26.86 25.07
N MET A 236 32.52 -27.77 25.65
CA MET A 236 32.66 -28.17 27.05
C MET A 236 32.27 -29.65 27.24
N GLU A 237 33.12 -30.54 26.73
CA GLU A 237 33.33 -31.84 27.39
C GLU A 237 34.20 -31.58 28.63
N GLY A 238 33.70 -31.95 29.81
CA GLY A 238 34.37 -31.62 31.07
C GLY A 238 33.80 -32.30 32.31
N LYS A 239 33.90 -33.64 32.33
CA LYS A 239 33.96 -34.55 33.49
C LYS A 239 32.71 -34.81 34.39
N PRO A 240 32.40 -36.10 34.69
CA PRO A 240 31.42 -36.49 35.68
C PRO A 240 32.02 -36.46 37.10
N THR A 241 31.32 -35.83 38.04
CA THR A 241 31.62 -35.96 39.47
C THR A 241 30.78 -37.09 40.04
N GLN A 242 31.39 -38.25 40.26
CA GLN A 242 30.92 -39.24 41.24
C GLN A 242 31.52 -38.91 42.60
N LEU A 243 30.71 -38.96 43.67
CA LEU A 243 31.09 -39.18 45.07
C LEU A 243 29.78 -39.55 45.80
N SER A 244 29.48 -40.85 45.89
CA SER A 244 29.57 -41.66 47.13
C SER A 244 28.87 -41.07 48.35
N GLY A 245 27.78 -41.73 48.78
CA GLY A 245 27.27 -41.61 50.15
C GLY A 245 28.25 -42.21 51.18
N PRO A 246 27.95 -42.08 52.49
CA PRO A 246 27.16 -43.13 53.11
C PRO A 246 26.13 -42.67 54.15
N VAL A 247 25.40 -43.68 54.62
CA VAL A 247 24.19 -43.74 55.44
C VAL A 247 24.46 -43.63 56.96
N ALA A 248 23.43 -43.13 57.65
CA ALA A 248 23.04 -43.29 59.07
C ALA A 248 23.83 -42.61 60.20
N ARG A 249 23.11 -41.79 60.98
CA ARG A 249 22.84 -42.11 62.40
C ARG A 249 21.62 -41.37 62.96
N GLU A 250 20.78 -42.18 63.57
CA GLU A 250 19.61 -41.91 64.41
C GLU A 250 20.05 -41.42 65.81
N ARG A 251 19.32 -40.47 66.42
CA ARG A 251 19.07 -40.36 67.89
C ARG A 251 18.13 -39.19 68.26
N LYS A 252 16.89 -39.57 68.56
CA LYS A 252 16.09 -39.29 69.77
C LYS A 252 16.20 -37.91 70.48
N ARG A 253 15.01 -37.31 70.63
CA ARG A 253 14.36 -36.72 71.83
C ARG A 253 15.21 -35.86 72.77
N GLU A 254 14.79 -34.61 72.94
CA GLU A 254 14.15 -34.10 74.16
C GLU A 254 13.11 -33.04 73.78
#